data_AF-A0A350RJL0-F1
#
_entry.id   AF-A0A350RJL0-F1
#
_cell.length_a   1.000
_cell.length_b   1.000
_cell.length_c   1.000
_cell.angle_alpha   90.00
_cell.angle_beta   90.00
_cell.angle_gamma   90.00
#
_symmetry.space_group_name_H-M   'P 1'
#
loop_
_entity.id
_entity.type
_entity.pdbx_description
1 polymer ?
#
loop_
_entity_poly.entity_id
_entity_poly.type
_entity_poly.pdbx_seq_one_letter_code
_entity_poly.pdbx_strand_id
1 'polypeptide(L)'
;MSNPVLLLHGFTGSVESTWVPTGIIELLTDAGREVIAWDLPGHGSAEKHHDPDAYAEMEQQLVARLPEGQVDGVGFSMGARTLLCMAAIAPEKFGKLVVSGVGRNLFERDEAQAERIAKGVQGDADDDDVHAQTFARYA
;
A
#
# COMPACT_ATOMS: atom_id res chain seq x y z
N MET A 1 15.75 -6.90 -21.19
CA MET A 1 14.42 -6.27 -20.98
C MET A 1 14.45 -5.57 -19.64
N SER A 2 13.72 -4.47 -19.48
CA SER A 2 13.59 -3.79 -18.19
C SER A 2 12.71 -4.60 -17.23
N ASN A 3 13.01 -4.58 -15.93
CA ASN A 3 12.16 -5.18 -14.91
C ASN A 3 10.73 -4.60 -14.99
N PRO A 4 9.67 -5.41 -14.77
CA PRO A 4 8.31 -4.89 -14.58
C PRO A 4 8.26 -3.96 -13.36
N VAL A 5 7.28 -3.06 -13.35
CA VAL A 5 7.09 -2.06 -12.28
C VAL A 5 5.93 -2.46 -11.38
N LEU A 6 6.21 -2.77 -10.12
CA LEU A 6 5.20 -3.02 -9.08
C LEU A 6 4.73 -1.69 -8.49
N LEU A 7 3.41 -1.44 -8.46
CA LEU A 7 2.79 -0.26 -7.86
C LEU A 7 1.95 -0.65 -6.64
N LEU A 8 2.28 -0.09 -5.46
CA LEU A 8 1.57 -0.32 -4.19
C LEU A 8 0.98 0.97 -3.60
N HIS A 9 -0.34 1.03 -3.49
CA HIS A 9 -1.09 2.20 -3.04
C HIS A 9 -1.03 2.45 -1.52
N GLY A 10 -1.52 3.61 -1.08
CA GLY A 10 -1.60 3.99 0.34
C GLY A 10 -2.81 3.42 1.09
N PHE A 11 -2.86 3.59 2.41
CA PHE A 11 -4.02 3.23 3.24
C PHE A 11 -5.27 3.99 2.76
N THR A 12 -6.45 3.35 2.87
CA THR A 12 -7.76 3.78 2.32
C THR A 12 -7.84 3.94 0.79
N GLY A 13 -6.75 3.70 0.08
CA GLY A 13 -6.69 3.76 -1.39
C GLY A 13 -6.94 2.41 -2.07
N SER A 14 -6.72 2.42 -3.38
CA SER A 14 -6.74 1.30 -4.32
C SER A 14 -5.89 1.65 -5.54
N VAL A 15 -5.64 0.70 -6.44
CA VAL A 15 -5.03 0.98 -7.75
C VAL A 15 -5.81 2.07 -8.48
N GLU A 16 -7.14 1.91 -8.53
CA GLU A 16 -8.05 2.82 -9.22
C GLU A 16 -8.03 4.24 -8.64
N SER A 17 -7.96 4.39 -7.32
CA SER A 17 -8.02 5.72 -6.69
C SER A 17 -6.64 6.39 -6.58
N THR A 18 -5.56 5.61 -6.53
CA THR A 18 -4.21 6.13 -6.29
C THR A 18 -3.41 6.30 -7.57
N TRP A 19 -3.48 5.35 -8.50
CA TRP A 19 -2.56 5.32 -9.65
C TRP A 19 -3.21 5.79 -10.94
N VAL A 20 -4.43 5.36 -11.23
CA VAL A 20 -5.14 5.73 -12.47
C VAL A 20 -5.26 7.25 -12.65
N PRO A 21 -5.66 8.06 -11.64
CA PRO A 21 -5.86 9.50 -11.83
C PRO A 21 -4.55 10.25 -12.09
N THR A 22 -3.40 9.63 -11.77
CA THR A 22 -2.09 10.24 -11.96
C THR A 22 -1.54 10.05 -13.37
N GLY A 23 -2.10 9.12 -14.15
CA GLY A 23 -1.59 8.74 -15.46
C GLY A 23 -0.29 7.92 -15.43
N ILE A 24 0.18 7.49 -14.26
CA ILE A 24 1.50 6.84 -14.15
C ILE A 24 1.53 5.45 -14.81
N ILE A 25 0.40 4.74 -14.83
CA ILE A 25 0.30 3.41 -15.45
C ILE A 25 0.50 3.57 -16.96
N GLU A 26 -0.21 4.51 -17.57
CA GLU A 26 -0.14 4.85 -18.98
C GLU A 26 1.26 5.30 -19.37
N LEU A 27 1.86 6.22 -18.58
CA LEU A 27 3.22 6.70 -18.84
C LEU A 27 4.28 5.58 -18.78
N LEU A 28 4.15 4.63 -17.85
CA LEU A 28 5.04 3.49 -17.76
C LEU A 28 4.85 2.54 -18.95
N THR A 29 3.60 2.26 -19.31
CA THR A 29 3.27 1.41 -20.47
C THR A 29 3.74 2.04 -21.78
N ASP A 30 3.55 3.35 -21.99
CA ASP A 30 4.04 4.10 -23.15
C ASP A 30 5.57 4.10 -23.23
N ALA A 31 6.26 4.04 -22.07
CA ALA A 31 7.71 3.85 -21.98
C ALA A 31 8.15 2.40 -22.22
N GLY A 32 7.24 1.48 -22.58
CA GLY A 32 7.51 0.08 -22.84
C GLY A 32 7.76 -0.76 -21.58
N ARG A 33 7.29 -0.30 -20.42
CA ARG A 33 7.40 -1.04 -19.14
C ARG A 33 6.12 -1.85 -18.91
N GLU A 34 6.29 -3.10 -18.51
CA GLU A 34 5.21 -3.88 -17.92
C GLU A 34 4.89 -3.33 -16.52
N VAL A 35 3.60 -3.18 -16.20
CA VAL A 35 3.12 -2.63 -14.94
C VAL A 35 2.31 -3.70 -14.20
N ILE A 36 2.66 -3.90 -12.94
CA ILE A 36 1.97 -4.79 -12.00
C ILE A 36 1.40 -3.89 -10.90
N ALA A 37 0.10 -3.61 -10.93
CA ALA A 37 -0.55 -2.80 -9.91
C ALA A 37 -1.42 -3.70 -9.03
N TRP A 38 -1.18 -3.69 -7.73
CA TRP A 38 -1.94 -4.53 -6.79
C TRP A 38 -2.79 -3.67 -5.86
N ASP A 39 -4.05 -4.07 -5.72
CA ASP A 39 -4.82 -3.73 -4.54
C ASP A 39 -4.29 -4.57 -3.36
N LEU A 40 -3.88 -3.91 -2.30
CA LEU A 40 -3.40 -4.56 -1.08
C LEU A 40 -4.58 -5.24 -0.36
N PRO A 41 -4.37 -6.35 0.38
CA PRO A 41 -5.41 -6.95 1.20
C PRO A 41 -6.18 -5.91 2.03
N GLY A 42 -7.50 -6.06 2.12
CA GLY A 42 -8.39 -5.10 2.77
C GLY A 42 -8.80 -3.90 1.90
N HIS A 43 -8.25 -3.74 0.69
CA HIS A 43 -8.43 -2.53 -0.12
C HIS A 43 -8.90 -2.84 -1.54
N GLY A 44 -9.48 -1.83 -2.22
CA GLY A 44 -9.89 -1.93 -3.62
C GLY A 44 -10.69 -3.19 -3.95
N SER A 45 -10.24 -3.92 -4.98
CA SER A 45 -10.80 -5.21 -5.41
C SER A 45 -10.28 -6.42 -4.61
N ALA A 46 -9.27 -6.25 -3.75
CA ALA A 46 -8.74 -7.35 -2.95
C ALA A 46 -9.70 -7.79 -1.85
N GLU A 47 -9.51 -9.03 -1.40
CA GLU A 47 -10.29 -9.63 -0.32
C GLU A 47 -10.13 -8.82 0.99
N LYS A 48 -11.25 -8.67 1.71
CA LYS A 48 -11.36 -7.90 2.94
C LYS A 48 -11.63 -8.85 4.09
N HIS A 49 -10.58 -9.49 4.58
CA HIS A 49 -10.68 -10.43 5.69
C HIS A 49 -11.12 -9.69 6.96
N HIS A 50 -12.01 -10.33 7.73
CA HIS A 50 -12.43 -9.87 9.05
C HIS A 50 -11.56 -10.42 10.18
N ASP A 51 -10.73 -11.43 9.88
CA ASP A 51 -9.75 -11.99 10.80
C ASP A 51 -8.45 -11.17 10.74
N PRO A 52 -8.01 -10.53 11.85
CA PRO A 52 -6.75 -9.81 11.89
C PRO A 52 -5.53 -10.66 11.53
N ASP A 53 -5.55 -11.95 11.86
CA ASP A 53 -4.42 -12.86 11.61
C ASP A 53 -4.18 -13.06 10.11
N ALA A 54 -5.19 -12.84 9.27
CA ALA A 54 -5.06 -12.89 7.81
C ALA A 54 -4.12 -11.80 7.25
N TYR A 55 -3.82 -10.75 8.02
CA TYR A 55 -2.92 -9.66 7.61
C TYR A 55 -1.51 -9.79 8.22
N ALA A 56 -1.28 -10.72 9.14
CA ALA A 56 -0.05 -10.79 9.92
C ALA A 56 1.20 -11.11 9.09
N GLU A 57 1.03 -11.85 8.00
CA GLU A 57 2.10 -12.24 7.06
C GLU A 57 1.91 -11.65 5.66
N MET A 58 1.22 -10.51 5.57
CA MET A 58 0.85 -9.90 4.30
C MET A 58 2.08 -9.69 3.40
N GLU A 59 3.18 -9.17 3.92
CA GLU A 59 4.39 -8.91 3.13
C GLU A 59 5.02 -10.19 2.59
N GLN A 60 5.06 -11.27 3.37
CA GLN A 60 5.57 -12.58 2.93
C GLN A 60 4.68 -13.14 1.81
N GLN A 61 3.36 -13.05 1.97
CA GLN A 61 2.41 -13.50 0.96
C GLN A 61 2.52 -12.67 -0.34
N LEU A 62 2.71 -11.36 -0.24
CA LEU A 62 2.93 -10.51 -1.40
C LEU A 62 4.25 -10.82 -2.11
N VAL A 63 5.32 -11.10 -1.37
CA VAL A 63 6.61 -11.55 -1.95
C VAL A 63 6.42 -12.87 -2.70
N ALA A 64 5.68 -13.82 -2.15
CA ALA A 64 5.41 -15.11 -2.79
C ALA A 64 4.59 -14.99 -4.09
N ARG A 65 3.88 -13.88 -4.29
CA ARG A 65 3.09 -13.58 -5.49
C ARG A 65 3.88 -12.82 -6.56
N LEU A 66 5.11 -12.39 -6.28
CA LEU A 66 5.95 -11.70 -7.27
C LEU A 66 6.25 -12.62 -8.47
N PRO A 67 6.36 -12.06 -9.68
CA PRO A 67 6.76 -12.84 -10.85
C PRO A 67 8.18 -13.41 -10.70
N GLU A 68 8.55 -14.26 -11.64
CA GLU A 68 9.94 -14.69 -11.78
C GLU A 68 10.84 -13.50 -12.16
N GLY A 69 12.08 -13.51 -11.67
CA GLY A 69 13.02 -12.41 -11.87
C GLY A 69 12.85 -11.26 -10.86
N GLN A 70 13.34 -10.08 -11.26
CA GLN A 70 13.30 -8.86 -10.45
C GLN A 70 12.19 -7.92 -10.89
N VAL A 71 11.66 -7.16 -9.94
CA VAL A 71 10.74 -6.04 -10.19
C VAL A 71 11.39 -4.71 -9.76
N ASP A 72 11.02 -3.61 -10.40
CA ASP A 72 11.23 -2.27 -9.82
C ASP A 72 9.96 -1.90 -9.04
N GLY A 73 10.10 -1.41 -7.81
CA GLY A 73 8.95 -1.10 -6.94
C GLY A 73 8.68 0.39 -6.81
N VAL A 74 7.42 0.77 -6.84
CA VAL A 74 6.93 2.12 -6.49
C VAL A 74 5.87 1.98 -5.40
N GLY A 75 6.08 2.66 -4.27
CA GLY A 75 5.14 2.64 -3.15
C GLY A 75 4.83 4.04 -2.62
N PHE A 76 3.60 4.23 -2.16
CA PHE A 76 3.16 5.45 -1.47
C PHE A 76 2.63 5.15 -0.06
N SER A 77 3.09 5.89 0.95
CA SER A 77 2.62 5.81 2.34
C SER A 77 2.65 4.37 2.89
N MET A 78 1.50 3.77 3.20
CA MET A 78 1.40 2.35 3.59
C MET A 78 2.07 1.43 2.57
N GLY A 79 1.80 1.61 1.27
CA GLY A 79 2.40 0.81 0.20
C GLY A 79 3.91 0.98 0.08
N ALA A 80 4.46 2.16 0.43
CA ALA A 80 5.90 2.34 0.55
C ALA A 80 6.49 1.53 1.71
N ARG A 81 5.81 1.52 2.86
CA ARG A 81 6.25 0.72 4.02
C ARG A 81 6.19 -0.78 3.69
N THR A 82 5.10 -1.25 3.08
CA THR A 82 4.94 -2.62 2.59
C THR A 82 6.04 -2.99 1.60
N LEU A 83 6.32 -2.12 0.60
CA LEU A 83 7.38 -2.35 -0.38
C LEU A 83 8.76 -2.52 0.25
N LEU A 84 9.09 -1.66 1.23
CA LEU A 84 10.36 -1.75 1.96
C LEU A 84 10.48 -3.04 2.76
N CYS A 85 9.40 -3.47 3.42
CA CYS A 85 9.38 -4.74 4.13
C CYS A 85 9.51 -5.94 3.16
N MET A 86 8.81 -5.93 2.02
CA MET A 86 8.98 -6.96 0.97
C MET A 86 10.43 -7.05 0.48
N ALA A 87 11.07 -5.90 0.24
CA ALA A 87 12.47 -5.84 -0.18
C ALA A 87 13.45 -6.27 0.93
N ALA A 88 13.09 -6.09 2.21
CA ALA A 88 13.88 -6.63 3.31
C ALA A 88 13.76 -8.16 3.43
N ILE A 89 12.59 -8.72 3.08
CA ILE A 89 12.33 -10.17 3.08
C ILE A 89 13.06 -10.87 1.93
N ALA A 90 12.99 -10.31 0.71
CA ALA A 90 13.54 -10.91 -0.50
C ALA A 90 14.28 -9.86 -1.35
N PRO A 91 15.45 -9.36 -0.90
CA PRO A 91 16.16 -8.28 -1.57
C PRO A 91 16.57 -8.62 -3.01
N GLU A 92 16.80 -9.90 -3.32
CA GLU A 92 17.15 -10.37 -4.65
C GLU A 92 16.01 -10.19 -5.66
N LYS A 93 14.76 -10.03 -5.22
CA LYS A 93 13.58 -9.82 -6.07
C LYS A 93 13.41 -8.37 -6.53
N PHE A 94 14.22 -7.43 -6.05
CA PHE A 94 14.03 -6.01 -6.34
C PHE A 94 15.25 -5.40 -7.02
N GLY A 95 15.01 -4.66 -8.11
CA GLY A 95 16.03 -3.88 -8.81
C GLY A 95 16.15 -2.47 -8.26
N LYS A 96 15.14 -1.63 -8.51
CA LYS A 96 15.03 -0.24 -8.02
C LYS A 96 13.80 -0.06 -7.15
N LEU A 97 13.89 0.82 -6.17
CA LEU A 97 12.76 1.21 -5.31
C LEU A 97 12.54 2.72 -5.37
N VAL A 98 11.29 3.13 -5.53
CA VAL A 98 10.81 4.51 -5.41
C VAL A 98 9.77 4.54 -4.30
N VAL A 99 10.02 5.32 -3.26
CA VAL A 99 9.13 5.41 -2.09
C VAL A 99 8.78 6.87 -1.80
N SER A 100 7.52 7.12 -1.44
CA SER A 100 7.02 8.45 -1.08
C SER A 100 6.00 8.35 0.05
N GLY A 101 5.71 9.46 0.73
CA GLY A 101 4.77 9.51 1.85
C GLY A 101 5.27 8.77 3.10
N VAL A 102 6.59 8.56 3.20
CA VAL A 102 7.26 7.89 4.31
C VAL A 102 8.41 8.72 4.85
N GLY A 103 8.68 8.59 6.14
CA GLY A 103 9.72 9.32 6.86
C GLY A 103 9.86 8.76 8.27
N ARG A 104 9.74 9.63 9.29
CA ARG A 104 9.85 9.22 10.69
C ARG A 104 8.84 8.14 11.11
N ASN A 105 7.66 8.16 10.51
CA ASN A 105 6.59 7.17 10.69
C ASN A 105 6.95 5.73 10.26
N LEU A 106 8.11 5.51 9.61
CA LEU A 106 8.63 4.16 9.39
C LEU A 106 9.20 3.53 10.67
N PHE A 107 9.70 4.36 11.57
CA PHE A 107 10.42 3.94 12.77
C PHE A 107 9.61 4.17 14.05
N GLU A 108 8.65 5.10 14.00
CA GLU A 108 7.81 5.48 15.11
C GLU A 108 6.35 5.11 14.81
N ARG A 109 5.72 4.38 15.73
CA ARG A 109 4.28 4.07 15.65
C ARG A 109 3.51 5.12 16.44
N ASP A 110 2.48 5.67 15.83
CA ASP A 110 1.53 6.58 16.48
C ASP A 110 0.27 5.80 16.87
N GLU A 111 0.31 5.19 18.06
CA GLU A 111 -0.81 4.41 18.59
C GLU A 111 -2.05 5.27 18.83
N ALA A 112 -1.86 6.54 19.24
CA ALA A 112 -2.96 7.47 19.44
C ALA A 112 -3.67 7.78 18.12
N GLN A 113 -2.92 7.97 17.03
CA GLN A 113 -3.51 8.14 15.70
C GLN A 113 -4.24 6.87 15.24
N ALA A 114 -3.67 5.68 15.48
CA ALA A 114 -4.33 4.43 15.12
C ALA A 114 -5.66 4.23 15.86
N GLU A 115 -5.70 4.50 17.17
CA GLU A 115 -6.92 4.43 17.97
C GLU A 115 -7.97 5.45 17.49
N ARG A 116 -7.53 6.67 17.16
CA ARG A 116 -8.39 7.73 16.63
C ARG A 116 -9.03 7.34 15.29
N ILE A 117 -8.26 6.71 14.40
CA ILE A 117 -8.77 6.17 13.13
C ILE A 117 -9.79 5.05 13.41
N ALA A 118 -9.48 4.13 14.32
CA ALA A 118 -10.36 3.02 14.69
C ALA A 118 -11.72 3.52 15.21
N LYS A 119 -11.72 4.50 16.12
CA LYS A 119 -12.95 5.15 16.61
C LYS A 119 -13.76 5.77 15.48
N GLY A 120 -13.09 6.43 14.53
CA GLY A 120 -13.74 6.99 13.35
C GLY A 120 -14.47 5.92 12.53
N VAL A 121 -13.77 4.82 12.21
CA VAL A 121 -14.33 3.69 11.44
C VAL A 121 -15.46 2.98 12.20
N GLN A 122 -15.37 2.90 13.53
CA GLN A 122 -16.38 2.26 14.38
C GLN A 122 -17.62 3.15 14.62
N GLY A 123 -17.55 4.44 14.27
CA GLY A 123 -18.61 5.42 14.57
C GLY A 123 -18.60 5.91 16.02
N ASP A 124 -17.51 5.66 16.76
CA ASP A 124 -17.34 6.00 18.18
C ASP A 124 -16.51 7.29 18.38
N ALA A 125 -16.17 7.99 17.29
CA ALA A 125 -15.41 9.24 17.36
C ALA A 125 -16.32 10.45 17.60
N ASP A 126 -15.80 11.45 18.32
CA ASP A 126 -16.48 12.73 18.52
C ASP A 126 -16.74 13.42 17.16
N ASP A 127 -17.88 14.12 17.04
CA ASP A 127 -18.29 14.79 15.80
C ASP A 127 -17.33 15.92 15.37
N ASP A 128 -16.64 16.54 16.31
CA ASP A 128 -15.65 17.60 16.06
C ASP A 128 -14.24 17.06 15.77
N ASP A 129 -14.03 15.74 15.89
CA ASP A 129 -12.80 15.07 15.49
C ASP A 129 -12.72 14.92 13.96
N VAL A 130 -12.37 15.99 13.26
CA VAL A 130 -12.27 16.03 11.79
C VAL A 130 -11.40 14.90 11.22
N HIS A 131 -10.33 14.52 11.92
CA HIS A 131 -9.44 13.45 11.45
C HIS A 131 -10.13 12.10 11.52
N ALA A 132 -10.72 11.74 12.66
CA ALA A 132 -11.48 10.49 12.80
C ALA A 132 -12.69 10.46 11.86
N GLN A 133 -13.42 11.57 11.75
CA GLN A 133 -14.56 11.71 10.83
C GLN A 133 -14.17 11.59 9.36
N THR A 134 -12.92 11.90 9.00
CA THR A 134 -12.42 11.66 7.64
C THR A 134 -12.32 10.16 7.38
N PHE A 135 -11.83 9.37 8.34
CA PHE A 135 -11.75 7.90 8.21
C PHE A 135 -13.11 7.21 8.30
N ALA A 136 -14.06 7.78 9.06
CA ALA A 136 -15.45 7.30 9.08
C ALA A 136 -16.11 7.28 7.69
N ARG A 137 -15.73 8.21 6.79
CA ARG A 137 -16.25 8.27 5.42
C ARG A 137 -15.70 7.19 4.49
N TYR A 138 -14.64 6.49 4.91
CA TYR A 138 -14.05 5.37 4.17
C TYR A 138 -14.55 4.00 4.66
N ALA A 139 -15.35 3.96 5.73
CA ALA A 139 -15.97 2.76 6.29
C ALA A 139 -17.34 2.49 5.63
#